data_AF-A0A7K0P404-F1
#
_entry.id   AF-A0A7K0P404-F1
#
_cell.length_a   1.000
_cell.length_b   1.000
_cell.length_c   1.000
_cell.angle_alpha   90.00
_cell.angle_beta   90.00
_cell.angle_gamma   90.00
#
_symmetry.space_group_name_H-M   'P 1'
#
loop_
_entity.id
_entity.type
_entity.pdbx_description
1 polymer ?
#
loop_
_entity_poly.entity_id
_entity_poly.type
_entity_poly.pdbx_seq_one_letter_code
_entity_poly.pdbx_strand_id
1 'polypeptide(L)'
;MTLRGSVAMGVVLTAAALLASCSTSSPGTAPDPSPPATPAQAPAPSPSMTGQASAAAVTAADVYSLTRDLVLSVQARDGSARSLDELGRLARDQPGVSGVCHAISHDLGHAALELAGGRVGDALTDRDDVCGGGFTHGVIEYALAESDDPAADMLTVCAPRQDGSCWHGVGHGLMFATGMDTTRALAGCDRAPKSVLSSRCSEGVFMQLFSADLAAGHAAHGSDSHGVISRDPAAAQETCRATASPHDAPCWFYSPVVWLTVH
;
A
#
# COMPACT_ATOMS: atom_id res chain seq x y z
N MET A 1 -31.47 -35.75 -27.70
CA MET A 1 -32.73 -35.83 -26.93
C MET A 1 -32.43 -36.56 -25.64
N THR A 2 -32.43 -35.86 -24.49
CA THR A 2 -33.15 -36.19 -23.24
C THR A 2 -32.59 -35.41 -22.04
N LEU A 3 -33.48 -34.56 -21.48
CA LEU A 3 -33.67 -34.08 -20.10
C LEU A 3 -32.44 -33.68 -19.24
N ARG A 4 -32.24 -32.39 -18.91
CA ARG A 4 -32.88 -31.61 -17.82
C ARG A 4 -32.78 -32.26 -16.43
N GLY A 5 -31.94 -31.67 -15.57
CA GLY A 5 -31.95 -31.85 -14.13
C GLY A 5 -31.45 -30.59 -13.44
N SER A 6 -32.36 -29.71 -13.05
CA SER A 6 -32.11 -28.53 -12.21
C SER A 6 -32.30 -28.92 -10.75
N VAL A 7 -31.29 -28.70 -9.92
CA VAL A 7 -31.42 -28.80 -8.45
C VAL A 7 -31.23 -27.39 -7.88
N ALA A 8 -32.33 -26.81 -7.41
CA ALA A 8 -32.33 -25.58 -6.65
C ALA A 8 -32.07 -25.92 -5.18
N MET A 9 -30.95 -25.44 -4.63
CA MET A 9 -30.64 -25.56 -3.21
C MET A 9 -31.03 -24.25 -2.54
N GLY A 10 -32.13 -24.27 -1.79
CA GLY A 10 -32.60 -23.14 -0.99
C GLY A 10 -31.70 -22.90 0.21
N VAL A 11 -31.21 -21.67 0.34
CA VAL A 11 -30.45 -21.19 1.49
C VAL A 11 -31.46 -20.74 2.56
N VAL A 12 -31.43 -21.40 3.72
CA VAL A 12 -32.18 -21.00 4.92
C VAL A 12 -31.33 -20.00 5.69
N LEU A 13 -31.72 -18.73 5.69
CA LEU A 13 -31.16 -17.68 6.55
C LEU A 13 -31.81 -17.79 7.94
N THR A 14 -31.06 -18.20 8.96
CA THR A 14 -31.47 -18.02 10.37
C THR A 14 -30.78 -16.80 10.94
N ALA A 15 -31.54 -15.73 11.16
CA ALA A 15 -31.11 -14.54 11.88
C ALA A 15 -31.17 -14.82 13.40
N ALA A 16 -30.02 -14.84 14.06
CA ALA A 16 -29.93 -14.87 15.52
C ALA A 16 -29.71 -13.43 16.03
N ALA A 17 -30.71 -12.90 16.74
CA ALA A 17 -30.65 -11.61 17.41
C ALA A 17 -29.84 -11.73 18.70
N LEU A 18 -28.76 -10.94 18.81
CA LEU A 18 -27.98 -10.75 20.04
C LEU A 18 -28.60 -9.62 20.87
N LEU A 19 -29.15 -9.98 22.03
CA LEU A 19 -29.61 -9.05 23.06
C LEU A 19 -28.39 -8.51 23.82
N ALA A 20 -28.17 -7.19 23.75
CA ALA A 20 -27.20 -6.48 24.59
C ALA A 20 -27.84 -6.11 25.94
N SER A 21 -27.29 -6.61 27.04
CA SER A 21 -27.65 -6.22 28.40
C SER A 21 -26.75 -5.08 28.89
N CYS A 22 -27.34 -3.93 29.18
CA CYS A 22 -26.67 -2.80 29.83
C CYS A 22 -26.60 -3.04 31.34
N SER A 23 -25.39 -3.12 31.89
CA SER A 23 -25.15 -3.14 33.34
C SER A 23 -24.80 -1.75 33.84
N THR A 24 -25.63 -1.20 34.72
CA THR A 24 -25.43 0.08 35.41
C THR A 24 -24.56 -0.10 36.65
N SER A 25 -23.44 0.62 36.72
CA SER A 25 -22.57 0.67 37.90
C SER A 25 -22.97 1.82 38.82
N SER A 26 -23.18 1.52 40.11
CA SER A 26 -23.54 2.48 41.17
C SER A 26 -22.35 3.36 41.62
N PRO A 27 -22.59 4.57 42.14
CA PRO A 27 -21.55 5.46 42.63
C PRO A 27 -21.04 5.05 44.02
N GLY A 28 -19.72 4.95 44.16
CA GLY A 28 -19.02 4.63 45.41
C GLY A 28 -18.86 5.82 46.35
N THR A 29 -19.01 5.53 47.63
CA THR A 29 -18.92 6.39 48.82
C THR A 29 -17.55 7.05 48.98
N ALA A 30 -17.53 8.33 49.36
CA ALA A 30 -16.34 9.10 49.69
C ALA A 30 -15.78 8.76 51.09
N PRO A 31 -14.44 8.66 51.28
CA PRO A 31 -13.83 8.54 52.59
C PRO A 31 -13.49 9.90 53.23
N ASP A 32 -13.54 9.93 54.57
CA ASP A 32 -13.30 11.07 55.47
C ASP A 32 -11.86 11.66 55.41
N PRO A 33 -11.69 12.95 55.74
CA PRO A 33 -10.40 13.64 55.71
C PRO A 33 -9.52 13.32 56.94
N SER A 34 -8.24 13.04 56.67
CA SER A 34 -7.17 12.91 57.68
C SER A 34 -6.62 14.27 58.15
N PRO A 35 -6.06 14.36 59.38
CA PRO A 35 -5.59 15.62 59.99
C PRO A 35 -4.29 16.17 59.37
N PRO A 36 -3.98 17.47 59.59
CA PRO A 36 -2.89 18.17 58.91
C PRO A 36 -1.51 17.74 59.39
N ALA A 37 -0.63 17.41 58.44
CA ALA A 37 0.79 17.17 58.67
C ALA A 37 1.58 18.48 58.79
N THR A 38 2.52 18.51 59.73
CA THR A 38 3.45 19.59 60.06
C THR A 38 4.45 19.83 58.91
N PRO A 39 4.93 21.06 58.65
CA PRO A 39 5.84 21.32 57.53
C PRO A 39 7.24 20.78 57.82
N ALA A 40 7.66 19.76 57.07
CA ALA A 40 9.05 19.30 57.05
C ALA A 40 9.88 20.20 56.10
N GLN A 41 11.03 20.66 56.59
CA GLN A 41 12.03 21.42 55.85
C GLN A 41 12.53 20.64 54.63
N ALA A 42 12.56 21.31 53.47
CA ALA A 42 13.07 20.77 52.22
C ALA A 42 14.61 20.58 52.28
N PRO A 43 15.15 19.40 51.93
CA PRO A 43 16.57 19.25 51.69
C PRO A 43 16.98 19.95 50.39
N ALA A 44 18.19 20.52 50.39
CA ALA A 44 18.77 21.26 49.28
C ALA A 44 18.86 20.41 47.98
N PRO A 45 18.71 21.03 46.79
CA PRO A 45 18.78 20.31 45.53
C PRO A 45 20.20 19.75 45.32
N SER A 46 20.28 18.43 45.18
CA SER A 46 21.46 17.76 44.64
C SER A 46 21.63 18.13 43.16
N PRO A 47 22.86 18.27 42.65
CA PRO A 47 23.07 18.55 41.24
C PRO A 47 22.55 17.39 40.39
N SER A 48 21.51 17.67 39.62
CA SER A 48 20.90 16.75 38.67
C SER A 48 21.95 16.25 37.67
N MET A 49 22.16 14.94 37.64
CA MET A 49 22.75 14.24 36.50
C MET A 49 21.75 14.28 35.33
N THR A 50 21.61 15.44 34.68
CA THR A 50 20.92 15.53 33.38
C THR A 50 21.88 15.02 32.31
N GLY A 51 21.80 13.72 32.07
CA GLY A 51 22.53 13.01 31.02
C GLY A 51 21.75 11.81 30.51
N GLN A 52 20.43 11.91 30.40
CA GLN A 52 19.67 11.01 29.54
C GLN A 52 19.71 11.63 28.14
N ALA A 53 20.59 11.10 27.29
CA ALA A 53 20.45 11.26 25.86
C ALA A 53 19.05 10.74 25.49
N SER A 54 18.15 11.65 25.11
CA SER A 54 16.88 11.26 24.50
C SER A 54 17.24 10.43 23.26
N ALA A 55 16.87 9.16 23.25
CA ALA A 55 16.89 8.38 22.01
C ALA A 55 16.09 9.19 20.97
N ALA A 56 16.69 9.47 19.82
CA ALA A 56 15.98 10.16 18.74
C ALA A 56 14.72 9.36 18.40
N ALA A 57 13.61 10.06 18.16
CA ALA A 57 12.38 9.41 17.73
C ALA A 57 12.60 8.73 16.37
N VAL A 58 12.25 7.45 16.26
CA VAL A 58 12.33 6.68 15.00
C VAL A 58 11.34 7.29 14.00
N THR A 59 11.84 7.68 12.82
CA THR A 59 11.03 8.28 11.76
C THR A 59 10.45 7.22 10.82
N ALA A 60 9.46 7.58 9.99
CA ALA A 60 8.95 6.68 8.94
C ALA A 60 10.04 6.28 7.93
N ALA A 61 11.00 7.17 7.66
CA ALA A 61 12.15 6.88 6.79
C ALA A 61 13.09 5.85 7.42
N ASP A 62 13.28 5.90 8.73
CA ASP A 62 14.06 4.89 9.47
C ASP A 62 13.34 3.54 9.46
N VAL A 63 12.02 3.53 9.71
CA VAL A 63 11.20 2.30 9.65
C VAL A 63 11.27 1.68 8.25
N TYR A 64 11.12 2.48 7.20
CA TYR A 64 11.24 2.02 5.82
C TYR A 64 12.62 1.40 5.56
N SER A 65 13.70 2.13 5.81
CA SER A 65 15.06 1.68 5.47
C SER A 65 15.46 0.42 6.23
N LEU A 66 15.23 0.39 7.55
CA LEU A 66 15.58 -0.77 8.38
C LEU A 66 14.76 -2.01 8.02
N THR A 67 13.46 -1.84 7.76
CA THR A 67 12.58 -2.94 7.39
C THR A 67 12.94 -3.47 6.00
N ARG A 68 13.14 -2.57 5.03
CA ARG A 68 13.56 -2.90 3.66
C ARG A 68 14.85 -3.69 3.65
N ASP A 69 15.89 -3.19 4.31
CA ASP A 69 17.20 -3.84 4.33
C ASP A 69 17.13 -5.23 4.99
N LEU A 70 16.32 -5.38 6.04
CA LEU A 70 16.03 -6.68 6.65
C LEU A 70 15.39 -7.63 5.63
N VAL A 71 14.26 -7.25 5.01
CA VAL A 71 13.52 -8.15 4.13
C VAL A 71 14.27 -8.43 2.82
N LEU A 72 15.04 -7.48 2.28
CA LEU A 72 15.95 -7.74 1.15
C LEU A 72 17.02 -8.76 1.52
N SER A 73 17.55 -8.71 2.75
CA SER A 73 18.52 -9.71 3.22
C SER A 73 17.89 -11.10 3.37
N VAL A 74 16.62 -11.19 3.73
CA VAL A 74 15.85 -12.44 3.75
C VAL A 74 15.64 -12.94 2.32
N GLN A 75 15.21 -12.08 1.39
CA GLN A 75 15.01 -12.45 -0.01
C GLN A 75 16.28 -13.03 -0.65
N ALA A 76 17.43 -12.40 -0.40
CA ALA A 76 18.69 -12.87 -0.94
C ALA A 76 19.13 -14.24 -0.40
N ARG A 77 18.67 -14.64 0.79
CA ARG A 77 19.04 -15.91 1.45
C ARG A 77 18.01 -17.02 1.22
N ASP A 78 16.74 -16.66 1.33
CA ASP A 78 15.63 -17.58 1.51
C ASP A 78 14.55 -17.46 0.42
N GLY A 79 14.68 -16.49 -0.49
CA GLY A 79 13.76 -16.27 -1.62
C GLY A 79 12.61 -15.30 -1.35
N SER A 80 11.94 -14.89 -2.44
CA SER A 80 10.88 -13.86 -2.41
C SER A 80 9.67 -14.27 -1.59
N ALA A 81 9.18 -15.51 -1.73
CA ALA A 81 8.06 -16.00 -0.90
C ALA A 81 8.32 -15.81 0.60
N ARG A 82 9.54 -16.11 1.07
CA ARG A 82 9.84 -16.02 2.50
C ARG A 82 10.06 -14.59 2.98
N SER A 83 10.57 -13.73 2.10
CA SER A 83 10.66 -12.29 2.34
C SER A 83 9.28 -11.64 2.46
N LEU A 84 8.34 -11.98 1.57
CA LEU A 84 6.97 -11.47 1.57
C LEU A 84 6.19 -11.91 2.82
N ASP A 85 6.36 -13.17 3.24
CA ASP A 85 5.82 -13.67 4.51
C ASP A 85 6.29 -12.83 5.70
N GLU A 86 7.59 -12.52 5.75
CA GLU A 86 8.17 -11.74 6.84
C GLU A 86 7.71 -10.28 6.80
N LEU A 87 7.70 -9.65 5.62
CA LEU A 87 7.17 -8.30 5.44
C LEU A 87 5.70 -8.22 5.86
N GLY A 88 4.87 -9.17 5.44
CA GLY A 88 3.47 -9.26 5.83
C GLY A 88 3.28 -9.45 7.33
N ARG A 89 4.16 -10.22 7.99
CA ARG A 89 4.17 -10.37 9.45
C ARG A 89 4.53 -9.05 10.14
N LEU A 90 5.61 -8.39 9.70
CA LEU A 90 6.05 -7.11 10.25
C LEU A 90 4.97 -6.03 10.10
N ALA A 91 4.31 -5.96 8.95
CA ALA A 91 3.23 -5.01 8.69
C ALA A 91 2.01 -5.22 9.62
N ARG A 92 1.69 -6.47 9.97
CA ARG A 92 0.61 -6.78 10.93
C ARG A 92 0.98 -6.46 12.37
N ASP A 93 2.22 -6.77 12.75
CA ASP A 93 2.67 -6.69 14.15
C ASP A 93 3.16 -5.28 14.54
N GLN A 94 3.56 -4.46 13.55
CA GLN A 94 4.19 -3.17 13.77
C GLN A 94 3.46 -2.06 12.98
N PRO A 95 2.66 -1.21 13.64
CA PRO A 95 1.87 -0.17 12.97
C PRO A 95 2.69 0.76 12.07
N GLY A 96 3.94 1.06 12.45
CA GLY A 96 4.84 1.87 11.64
C GLY A 96 5.21 1.23 10.30
N VAL A 97 5.29 -0.11 10.22
CA VAL A 97 5.63 -0.84 9.00
C VAL A 97 4.44 -0.84 8.04
N SER A 98 3.20 -0.96 8.54
CA SER A 98 2.01 -0.96 7.68
C SER A 98 1.92 0.26 6.76
N GLY A 99 2.35 1.45 7.22
CA GLY A 99 2.31 2.68 6.43
C GLY A 99 3.37 2.77 5.32
N VAL A 100 4.41 1.94 5.37
CA VAL A 100 5.50 1.90 4.37
C VAL A 100 5.59 0.55 3.66
N CYS A 101 4.69 -0.39 3.96
CA CYS A 101 4.82 -1.76 3.50
C CYS A 101 4.69 -1.90 1.99
N HIS A 102 3.81 -1.13 1.34
CA HIS A 102 3.63 -1.17 -0.11
C HIS A 102 4.94 -0.81 -0.83
N ALA A 103 5.55 0.31 -0.45
CA ALA A 103 6.85 0.74 -0.99
C ALA A 103 7.97 -0.29 -0.78
N ILE A 104 8.07 -0.89 0.41
CA ILE A 104 9.07 -1.95 0.66
C ILE A 104 8.79 -3.16 -0.24
N SER A 105 7.53 -3.49 -0.46
CA SER A 105 7.12 -4.56 -1.36
C SER A 105 7.56 -4.28 -2.81
N HIS A 106 7.56 -3.02 -3.26
CA HIS A 106 8.13 -2.64 -4.57
C HIS A 106 9.61 -3.00 -4.66
N ASP A 107 10.41 -2.64 -3.65
CA ASP A 107 11.84 -2.93 -3.63
C ASP A 107 12.14 -4.43 -3.67
N LEU A 108 11.31 -5.24 -2.98
CA LEU A 108 11.39 -6.70 -3.09
C LEU A 108 11.10 -7.17 -4.52
N GLY A 109 10.11 -6.56 -5.18
CA GLY A 109 9.80 -6.83 -6.58
C GLY A 109 10.96 -6.46 -7.52
N HIS A 110 11.59 -5.30 -7.30
CA HIS A 110 12.75 -4.88 -8.08
C HIS A 110 13.90 -5.90 -7.95
N ALA A 111 14.26 -6.22 -6.71
CA ALA A 111 15.29 -7.22 -6.43
C ALA A 111 14.93 -8.60 -6.99
N ALA A 112 13.64 -8.98 -7.02
CA ALA A 112 13.21 -10.25 -7.59
C ALA A 112 13.41 -10.29 -9.11
N LEU A 113 13.14 -9.18 -9.81
CA LEU A 113 13.40 -9.07 -11.24
C LEU A 113 14.89 -9.14 -11.57
N GLU A 114 15.74 -8.50 -10.77
CA GLU A 114 17.21 -8.59 -10.90
C GLU A 114 17.70 -10.03 -10.71
N LEU A 115 17.23 -10.71 -9.64
CA LEU A 115 17.58 -12.11 -9.37
C LEU A 115 17.10 -13.05 -10.47
N ALA A 116 15.97 -12.73 -11.10
CA ALA A 116 15.44 -13.45 -12.25
C ALA A 116 16.16 -13.13 -13.58
N GLY A 117 17.11 -12.20 -13.59
CA GLY A 117 17.81 -11.75 -14.79
C GLY A 117 16.89 -11.06 -15.79
N GLY A 118 15.96 -10.24 -15.32
CA GLY A 118 14.99 -9.52 -16.15
C GLY A 118 13.79 -10.35 -16.63
N ARG A 119 13.69 -11.62 -16.24
CA ARG A 119 12.57 -12.49 -16.63
C ARG A 119 11.38 -12.30 -15.70
N VAL A 120 10.45 -11.43 -16.09
CA VAL A 120 9.24 -11.10 -15.32
C VAL A 120 8.42 -12.33 -14.90
N GLY A 121 8.27 -13.31 -15.80
CA GLY A 121 7.54 -14.54 -15.50
C GLY A 121 8.15 -15.33 -14.32
N ASP A 122 9.48 -15.36 -14.23
CA ASP A 122 10.20 -16.02 -13.14
C ASP A 122 10.07 -15.21 -11.84
N ALA A 123 10.27 -13.89 -11.90
CA ALA A 123 10.18 -12.99 -10.75
C ALA A 123 8.79 -13.01 -10.09
N LEU A 124 7.74 -13.16 -10.89
CA LEU A 124 6.36 -13.16 -10.42
C LEU A 124 5.82 -14.55 -10.03
N THR A 125 6.70 -15.56 -9.86
CA THR A 125 6.30 -16.91 -9.41
C THR A 125 5.75 -16.89 -7.99
N ASP A 126 6.35 -16.07 -7.13
CA ASP A 126 6.00 -15.93 -5.70
C ASP A 126 5.03 -14.76 -5.45
N ARG A 127 4.37 -14.24 -6.50
CA ARG A 127 3.49 -13.08 -6.35
C ARG A 127 2.36 -13.36 -5.36
N ASP A 128 2.10 -12.40 -4.49
CA ASP A 128 0.96 -12.38 -3.58
C ASP A 128 0.36 -10.96 -3.50
N ASP A 129 -0.68 -10.81 -2.66
CA ASP A 129 -1.33 -9.52 -2.40
C ASP A 129 -0.83 -8.86 -1.10
N VAL A 130 0.33 -9.30 -0.56
CA VAL A 130 0.89 -8.68 0.65
C VAL A 130 1.13 -7.20 0.38
N CYS A 131 0.61 -6.40 1.30
CA CYS A 131 0.70 -4.95 1.25
C CYS A 131 0.13 -4.36 -0.04
N GLY A 132 -1.00 -4.91 -0.51
CA GLY A 132 -1.74 -4.36 -1.65
C GLY A 132 -1.10 -4.68 -3.01
N GLY A 133 -0.33 -5.76 -3.10
CA GLY A 133 0.26 -6.21 -4.36
C GLY A 133 1.54 -5.47 -4.78
N GLY A 134 2.16 -4.71 -3.88
CA GLY A 134 3.33 -3.89 -4.18
C GLY A 134 4.50 -4.69 -4.81
N PHE A 135 4.68 -5.96 -4.45
CA PHE A 135 5.68 -6.82 -5.09
C PHE A 135 5.43 -6.99 -6.60
N THR A 136 4.18 -7.25 -6.97
CA THR A 136 3.79 -7.36 -8.38
C THR A 136 3.97 -6.02 -9.08
N HIS A 137 3.63 -4.91 -8.42
CA HIS A 137 3.81 -3.57 -8.97
C HIS A 137 5.28 -3.27 -9.23
N GLY A 138 6.17 -3.49 -8.25
CA GLY A 138 7.61 -3.28 -8.39
C GLY A 138 8.20 -4.08 -9.55
N VAL A 139 7.90 -5.38 -9.67
CA VAL A 139 8.40 -6.16 -10.82
C VAL A 139 7.97 -5.55 -12.16
N ILE A 140 6.72 -5.13 -12.28
CA ILE A 140 6.18 -4.58 -13.53
C ILE A 140 6.71 -3.17 -13.81
N GLU A 141 6.77 -2.32 -12.78
CA GLU A 141 7.34 -0.97 -12.83
C GLU A 141 8.77 -1.03 -13.37
N TYR A 142 9.61 -1.85 -12.75
CA TYR A 142 11.00 -1.97 -13.17
C TYR A 142 11.13 -2.56 -14.58
N ALA A 143 10.34 -3.60 -14.92
CA ALA A 143 10.36 -4.16 -16.26
C ALA A 143 9.96 -3.15 -17.35
N LEU A 144 8.96 -2.30 -17.09
CA LEU A 144 8.52 -1.27 -18.02
C LEU A 144 9.48 -0.08 -18.07
N ALA A 145 10.16 0.25 -16.96
CA ALA A 145 11.17 1.31 -16.93
C ALA A 145 12.41 0.95 -17.75
N GLU A 146 12.82 -0.32 -17.78
CA GLU A 146 13.97 -0.82 -18.56
C GLU A 146 13.61 -1.18 -20.01
N SER A 147 12.33 -1.11 -20.37
CA SER A 147 11.86 -1.51 -21.70
C SER A 147 12.10 -0.41 -22.74
N ASP A 148 12.66 -0.79 -23.90
CA ASP A 148 12.79 0.11 -25.06
C ASP A 148 11.43 0.47 -25.70
N ASP A 149 10.42 -0.40 -25.56
CA ASP A 149 9.05 -0.17 -26.04
C ASP A 149 8.01 -0.58 -24.98
N PRO A 150 7.83 0.23 -23.91
CA PRO A 150 6.91 -0.11 -22.81
C PRO A 150 5.46 -0.28 -23.30
N ALA A 151 5.13 0.38 -24.41
CA ALA A 151 3.83 0.29 -25.03
C ALA A 151 3.59 -1.10 -25.65
N ALA A 152 4.60 -1.77 -26.21
CA ALA A 152 4.48 -3.16 -26.64
C ALA A 152 4.55 -4.11 -25.44
N ASP A 153 5.54 -3.93 -24.57
CA ASP A 153 5.89 -4.88 -23.51
C ASP A 153 4.80 -5.00 -22.44
N MET A 154 4.05 -3.92 -22.16
CA MET A 154 2.91 -3.97 -21.24
C MET A 154 1.84 -5.01 -21.63
N LEU A 155 1.72 -5.36 -22.91
CA LEU A 155 0.73 -6.34 -23.37
C LEU A 155 1.12 -7.77 -22.98
N THR A 156 2.42 -8.00 -22.77
CA THR A 156 3.00 -9.32 -22.53
C THR A 156 3.62 -9.48 -21.16
N VAL A 157 3.90 -8.39 -20.44
CA VAL A 157 4.58 -8.39 -19.12
C VAL A 157 3.87 -9.28 -18.09
N CYS A 158 2.55 -9.39 -18.18
CA CYS A 158 1.76 -10.24 -17.29
C CYS A 158 1.71 -11.72 -17.70
N ALA A 159 2.33 -12.13 -18.81
CA ALA A 159 2.29 -13.52 -19.24
C ALA A 159 3.00 -14.45 -18.21
N PRO A 160 2.50 -15.68 -18.03
CA PRO A 160 1.31 -16.26 -18.67
C PRO A 160 -0.02 -15.86 -17.99
N ARG A 161 0.03 -15.23 -16.81
CA ARG A 161 -1.13 -14.91 -15.97
C ARG A 161 -1.60 -13.45 -16.15
N GLN A 162 -2.45 -13.24 -17.13
CA GLN A 162 -3.11 -11.97 -17.42
C GLN A 162 -4.29 -11.73 -16.45
N ASP A 163 -3.98 -11.41 -15.19
CA ASP A 163 -4.96 -11.16 -14.12
C ASP A 163 -5.05 -9.66 -13.73
N GLY A 164 -6.04 -9.34 -12.90
CA GLY A 164 -6.34 -7.96 -12.52
C GLY A 164 -5.27 -7.31 -11.64
N SER A 165 -4.61 -8.08 -10.76
CA SER A 165 -3.52 -7.59 -9.91
C SER A 165 -2.32 -7.20 -10.78
N CYS A 166 -1.98 -8.03 -11.76
CA CYS A 166 -0.93 -7.68 -12.71
C CYS A 166 -1.27 -6.44 -13.56
N TRP A 167 -2.48 -6.37 -14.13
CA TRP A 167 -2.88 -5.20 -14.91
C TRP A 167 -3.00 -3.93 -14.08
N HIS A 168 -3.30 -4.04 -12.78
CA HIS A 168 -3.17 -2.92 -11.84
C HIS A 168 -1.72 -2.40 -11.79
N GLY A 169 -0.74 -3.30 -11.61
CA GLY A 169 0.68 -2.94 -11.68
C GLY A 169 1.12 -2.39 -13.04
N VAL A 170 0.49 -2.80 -14.15
CA VAL A 170 0.73 -2.19 -15.48
C VAL A 170 0.34 -0.71 -15.51
N GLY A 171 -0.83 -0.37 -14.95
CA GLY A 171 -1.27 1.02 -14.88
C GLY A 171 -0.34 1.91 -14.05
N HIS A 172 0.12 1.36 -12.93
CA HIS A 172 1.14 1.98 -12.09
C HIS A 172 2.45 2.21 -12.87
N GLY A 173 3.01 1.16 -13.49
CA GLY A 173 4.23 1.27 -14.30
C GLY A 173 4.09 2.21 -15.50
N LEU A 174 2.91 2.28 -16.13
CA LEU A 174 2.63 3.23 -17.21
C LEU A 174 2.72 4.68 -16.75
N MET A 175 2.33 5.00 -15.51
CA MET A 175 2.51 6.35 -14.98
C MET A 175 3.98 6.76 -14.95
N PHE A 176 4.89 5.85 -14.62
CA PHE A 176 6.33 6.14 -14.70
C PHE A 176 6.81 6.21 -16.15
N ALA A 177 6.45 5.23 -16.98
CA ALA A 177 6.84 5.16 -18.39
C ALA A 177 6.36 6.37 -19.22
N THR A 178 5.28 7.03 -18.82
CA THR A 178 4.76 8.23 -19.48
C THR A 178 5.20 9.55 -18.82
N GLY A 179 6.05 9.51 -17.79
CA GLY A 179 6.47 10.72 -17.07
C GLY A 179 5.35 11.38 -16.29
N MET A 180 4.47 10.57 -15.70
CA MET A 180 3.27 10.94 -14.93
C MET A 180 2.15 11.59 -15.76
N ASP A 181 2.17 11.43 -17.09
CA ASP A 181 1.07 11.84 -17.96
C ASP A 181 -0.08 10.83 -17.88
N THR A 182 -1.09 11.17 -17.08
CA THR A 182 -2.30 10.38 -16.87
C THR A 182 -3.08 10.12 -18.17
N THR A 183 -3.13 11.08 -19.09
CA THR A 183 -3.86 10.90 -20.37
C THR A 183 -3.19 9.82 -21.21
N ARG A 184 -1.85 9.88 -21.30
CA ARG A 184 -1.07 8.87 -22.02
C ARG A 184 -1.10 7.51 -21.33
N ALA A 185 -1.07 7.47 -20.00
CA ALA A 185 -1.14 6.21 -19.25
C ALA A 185 -2.50 5.51 -19.46
N LEU A 186 -3.62 6.26 -19.38
CA LEU A 186 -4.96 5.72 -19.63
C LEU A 186 -5.14 5.25 -21.09
N ALA A 187 -4.58 5.97 -22.06
CA ALA A 187 -4.55 5.51 -23.45
C ALA A 187 -3.77 4.19 -23.63
N GLY A 188 -2.77 3.94 -22.77
CA GLY A 188 -2.13 2.63 -22.65
C GLY A 188 -3.09 1.57 -22.11
N CYS A 189 -3.81 1.88 -21.03
CA CYS A 189 -4.81 0.99 -20.44
C CYS A 189 -5.95 0.61 -21.38
N ASP A 190 -6.28 1.44 -22.38
CA ASP A 190 -7.27 1.13 -23.42
C ASP A 190 -6.87 -0.07 -24.29
N ARG A 191 -5.58 -0.42 -24.31
CA ARG A 191 -5.05 -1.54 -25.09
C ARG A 191 -5.10 -2.89 -24.36
N ALA A 192 -5.58 -2.90 -23.11
CA ALA A 192 -5.75 -4.12 -22.36
C ALA A 192 -6.71 -5.09 -23.07
N PRO A 193 -6.46 -6.42 -23.01
CA PRO A 193 -7.20 -7.38 -23.83
C PRO A 193 -8.67 -7.56 -23.41
N LYS A 194 -9.07 -7.04 -22.24
CA LYS A 194 -10.44 -7.08 -21.72
C LYS A 194 -10.75 -5.78 -21.01
N SER A 195 -12.01 -5.33 -21.06
CA SER A 195 -12.47 -4.11 -20.37
C SER A 195 -12.23 -4.16 -18.86
N VAL A 196 -12.39 -5.33 -18.22
CA VAL A 196 -12.08 -5.50 -16.80
C VAL A 196 -10.60 -5.26 -16.50
N LEU A 197 -9.70 -5.63 -17.40
CA LEU A 197 -8.26 -5.42 -17.23
C LEU A 197 -7.89 -3.96 -17.53
N SER A 198 -8.56 -3.32 -18.49
CA SER A 198 -8.45 -1.88 -18.72
C SER A 198 -8.85 -1.09 -17.47
N SER A 199 -9.98 -1.45 -16.83
CA SER A 199 -10.41 -0.85 -15.56
C SER A 199 -9.38 -1.05 -14.44
N ARG A 200 -8.81 -2.26 -14.31
CA ARG A 200 -7.75 -2.53 -13.31
C ARG A 200 -6.48 -1.75 -13.59
N CYS A 201 -6.11 -1.57 -14.86
CA CYS A 201 -5.01 -0.70 -15.25
C CYS A 201 -5.28 0.75 -14.85
N SER A 202 -6.47 1.27 -15.12
CA SER A 202 -6.83 2.63 -14.72
C SER A 202 -6.85 2.80 -13.20
N GLU A 203 -7.25 1.77 -12.44
CA GLU A 203 -7.11 1.76 -10.98
C GLU A 203 -5.64 1.97 -10.54
N GLY A 204 -4.67 1.30 -11.18
CA GLY A 204 -3.24 1.50 -10.90
C GLY A 204 -2.74 2.90 -11.25
N VAL A 205 -3.21 3.45 -12.38
CA VAL A 205 -2.92 4.85 -12.77
C VAL A 205 -3.37 5.83 -11.69
N PHE A 206 -4.61 5.70 -11.20
CA PHE A 206 -5.15 6.61 -10.19
C PHE A 206 -4.65 6.34 -8.78
N MET A 207 -4.30 5.09 -8.46
CA MET A 207 -3.55 4.77 -7.26
C MET A 207 -2.26 5.59 -7.24
N GLN A 208 -1.47 5.53 -8.31
CA GLN A 208 -0.20 6.27 -8.39
C GLN A 208 -0.41 7.79 -8.42
N LEU A 209 -1.49 8.28 -9.02
CA LEU A 209 -1.80 9.71 -9.07
C LEU A 209 -2.19 10.29 -7.71
N PHE A 210 -3.00 9.58 -6.93
CA PHE A 210 -3.60 10.09 -5.68
C PHE A 210 -2.96 9.55 -4.40
N SER A 211 -2.30 8.41 -4.51
CA SER A 211 -1.62 7.72 -3.43
C SER A 211 -0.16 7.56 -3.86
N ALA A 212 0.66 8.60 -3.67
CA ALA A 212 2.06 8.25 -3.55
C ALA A 212 2.21 7.42 -2.31
N ASP A 213 2.89 6.31 -2.44
CA ASP A 213 3.48 5.67 -1.29
C ASP A 213 4.14 6.75 -0.44
N LEU A 214 3.66 6.91 0.80
CA LEU A 214 4.12 7.96 1.71
C LEU A 214 5.64 7.85 1.97
N ALA A 215 6.25 6.71 1.61
CA ALA A 215 7.65 6.63 1.23
C ALA A 215 7.84 7.14 -0.20
N ALA A 216 7.84 8.47 -0.37
CA ALA A 216 8.36 9.17 -1.55
C ALA A 216 9.89 8.95 -1.66
N GLY A 217 10.27 7.69 -1.75
CA GLY A 217 11.52 7.07 -1.33
C GLY A 217 12.11 6.16 -2.39
N HIS A 218 11.76 6.36 -3.67
CA HIS A 218 12.74 6.21 -4.75
C HIS A 218 13.84 7.29 -4.69
N ALA A 219 13.86 8.14 -3.65
CA ALA A 219 14.81 9.25 -3.40
C ALA A 219 16.29 8.83 -3.19
N ALA A 220 16.70 7.65 -3.66
CA ALA A 220 18.11 7.28 -3.85
C ALA A 220 18.50 7.12 -5.34
N HIS A 221 17.55 7.23 -6.28
CA HIS A 221 17.83 7.21 -7.73
C HIS A 221 17.36 8.49 -8.42
N GLY A 222 17.89 9.63 -7.98
CA GLY A 222 18.22 10.76 -8.86
C GLY A 222 17.11 11.46 -9.65
N SER A 223 15.83 11.20 -9.43
CA SER A 223 14.76 11.97 -10.07
C SER A 223 14.17 12.99 -9.12
N ASP A 224 14.60 14.24 -9.28
CA ASP A 224 13.85 15.39 -8.82
C ASP A 224 12.43 15.31 -9.41
N SER A 225 11.41 15.11 -8.57
CA SER A 225 10.01 15.42 -8.88
C SER A 225 9.38 14.68 -10.08
N HIS A 226 9.24 13.36 -10.02
CA HIS A 226 8.30 12.66 -10.92
C HIS A 226 6.87 12.70 -10.36
N GLY A 227 6.20 13.84 -10.60
CA GLY A 227 4.75 13.99 -10.45
C GLY A 227 4.33 14.65 -9.14
N VAL A 228 3.81 15.86 -9.24
CA VAL A 228 3.09 16.51 -8.13
C VAL A 228 1.86 15.66 -7.82
N ILE A 229 1.89 14.92 -6.71
CA ILE A 229 0.67 14.36 -6.12
C ILE A 229 -0.23 15.54 -5.84
N SER A 230 -1.42 15.57 -6.44
CA SER A 230 -2.43 16.54 -6.04
C SER A 230 -2.88 16.20 -4.62
N ARG A 231 -2.26 16.83 -3.62
CA ARG A 231 -2.72 16.81 -2.22
C ARG A 231 -3.93 17.72 -2.00
N ASP A 232 -4.45 18.34 -3.06
CA ASP A 232 -5.66 19.14 -3.02
C ASP A 232 -6.87 18.28 -3.41
N PRO A 233 -7.83 18.05 -2.48
CA PRO A 233 -9.06 17.34 -2.77
C PRO A 233 -9.89 17.98 -3.89
N ALA A 234 -9.88 19.30 -4.05
CA ALA A 234 -10.64 19.99 -5.09
C ALA A 234 -10.05 19.70 -6.48
N ALA A 235 -8.72 19.78 -6.61
CA ALA A 235 -8.03 19.39 -7.84
C ALA A 235 -8.24 17.90 -8.17
N ALA A 236 -8.23 16.99 -7.18
CA ALA A 236 -8.53 15.57 -7.42
C ALA A 236 -9.96 15.36 -7.96
N GLN A 237 -10.95 16.08 -7.41
CA GLN A 237 -12.32 16.06 -7.91
C GLN A 237 -12.43 16.59 -9.34
N GLU A 238 -11.72 17.66 -9.66
CA GLU A 238 -11.71 18.22 -11.02
C GLU A 238 -11.09 17.25 -12.01
N THR A 239 -9.98 16.61 -11.66
CA THR A 239 -9.39 15.53 -12.45
C THR A 239 -10.42 14.44 -12.74
N CYS A 240 -11.14 13.93 -11.73
CA CYS A 240 -12.13 12.88 -11.96
C CYS A 240 -13.37 13.32 -12.74
N ARG A 241 -13.72 14.62 -12.73
CA ARG A 241 -14.77 15.16 -13.62
C ARG A 241 -14.31 15.26 -15.06
N ALA A 242 -13.03 15.56 -15.29
CA ALA A 242 -12.44 15.68 -16.62
C ALA A 242 -12.07 14.33 -17.24
N THR A 243 -11.84 13.30 -16.42
CA THR A 243 -11.56 11.93 -16.88
C THR A 243 -12.77 11.36 -17.64
N ALA A 244 -12.54 10.87 -18.85
CA ALA A 244 -13.57 10.26 -19.67
C ALA A 244 -13.90 8.82 -19.22
N SER A 245 -15.16 8.42 -19.43
CA SER A 245 -15.57 7.02 -19.28
C SER A 245 -14.78 6.11 -20.24
N PRO A 246 -14.36 4.90 -19.82
CA PRO A 246 -14.71 4.20 -18.57
C PRO A 246 -13.76 4.46 -17.39
N HIS A 247 -12.81 5.39 -17.51
CA HIS A 247 -11.74 5.60 -16.53
C HIS A 247 -12.17 6.50 -15.34
N ASP A 248 -13.32 7.15 -15.46
CA ASP A 248 -13.90 8.02 -14.44
C ASP A 248 -14.22 7.28 -13.14
N ALA A 249 -14.79 6.07 -13.23
CA ALA A 249 -15.11 5.27 -12.05
C ALA A 249 -13.88 4.87 -11.21
N PRO A 250 -12.80 4.31 -11.80
CA PRO A 250 -11.52 4.12 -11.10
C PRO A 250 -10.95 5.40 -10.47
N CYS A 251 -11.08 6.55 -11.13
CA CYS A 251 -10.63 7.83 -10.56
C CYS A 251 -11.36 8.16 -9.25
N TRP A 252 -12.69 8.11 -9.27
CA TRP A 252 -13.51 8.37 -8.09
C TRP A 252 -13.29 7.37 -6.95
N PHE A 253 -12.85 6.15 -7.26
CA PHE A 253 -12.51 5.15 -6.25
C PHE A 253 -11.25 5.55 -5.47
N TYR A 254 -10.22 6.11 -6.12
CA TYR A 254 -8.95 6.48 -5.48
C TYR A 254 -8.89 7.92 -4.96
N SER A 255 -9.69 8.85 -5.50
CA SER A 255 -9.68 10.26 -5.07
C SER A 255 -9.91 10.50 -3.57
N PRO A 256 -10.66 9.67 -2.80
CA PRO A 256 -10.82 9.86 -1.36
C PRO A 256 -9.51 9.77 -0.57
N VAL A 257 -8.47 9.10 -1.08
CA VAL A 257 -7.16 9.02 -0.41
C VAL A 257 -6.54 10.41 -0.24
N VAL A 258 -6.76 11.31 -1.19
CA VAL A 258 -6.29 12.70 -1.09
C VAL A 258 -6.89 13.41 0.11
N TRP A 259 -8.16 13.14 0.43
CA TRP A 259 -8.81 13.73 1.61
C TRP A 259 -8.26 13.15 2.91
N LEU A 260 -8.07 11.83 2.96
CA LEU A 260 -7.59 11.09 4.13
C LEU A 260 -6.12 11.39 4.48
N THR A 261 -5.33 11.91 3.53
CA THR A 261 -3.92 12.26 3.76
C THR A 261 -3.74 13.68 4.31
N VAL A 262 -4.77 14.53 4.22
CA VAL A 262 -4.70 15.94 4.65
C VAL A 262 -5.59 16.27 5.85
N HIS A 263 -6.32 15.30 6.40
CA HIS A 263 -7.15 15.40 7.61
C HIS A 263 -6.91 14.21 8.55
#